data_AF-A0AAU4DW11-F1
#
_entry.id   AF-A0AAU4DW11-F1
#
_cell.length_a   1.000
_cell.length_b   1.000
_cell.length_c   1.000
_cell.angle_alpha   90.00
_cell.angle_beta   90.00
_cell.angle_gamma   90.00
#
_symmetry.space_group_name_H-M   'P 1'
#
loop_
_entity.id
_entity.type
_entity.pdbx_description
1 polymer ?
#
loop_
_entity_poly.entity_id
_entity_poly.type
_entity_poly.pdbx_seq_one_letter_code
_entity_poly.pdbx_strand_id
1 'polypeptide(L)' 'MRKLSDLERDPYGCSTTALVGSPETRWLRVGDYRVIYTVDGGQLLVLVVHVGHRSTIYRD' A
#
# COMPACT_ATOMS: atom_id res chain seq x y z
N MET A 1 5.46 -6.77 -9.43
CA MET A 1 6.30 -7.55 -8.49
C MET A 1 7.32 -6.70 -7.72
N ARG A 2 8.00 -5.69 -8.31
CA ARG A 2 9.13 -4.98 -7.66
C ARG A 2 8.81 -4.15 -6.39
N LYS A 3 7.64 -3.51 -6.33
CA LYS A 3 7.30 -2.52 -5.27
C LYS A 3 7.17 -3.08 -3.84
N LEU A 4 6.81 -4.36 -3.68
CA LEU A 4 6.71 -4.99 -2.35
C LEU A 4 8.09 -5.28 -1.76
N SER A 5 9.01 -5.79 -2.58
CA SER A 5 10.40 -6.01 -2.16
C SER A 5 11.11 -4.69 -1.83
N ASP A 6 10.79 -3.61 -2.56
CA ASP A 6 11.31 -2.28 -2.22
C ASP A 6 10.78 -1.82 -0.84
N LEU A 7 9.52 -2.13 -0.52
CA LEU A 7 8.89 -1.81 0.77
C LEU A 7 9.45 -2.63 1.94
N GLU A 8 9.83 -3.89 1.70
CA GLU A 8 10.51 -4.72 2.69
C GLU A 8 11.89 -4.17 3.04
N ARG A 9 12.66 -3.73 2.04
CA ARG A 9 14.00 -3.18 2.24
C ARG A 9 13.99 -1.80 2.89
N ASP A 10 13.10 -0.93 2.43
CA ASP A 10 12.93 0.41 2.98
C ASP A 10 11.44 0.82 2.93
N PRO A 11 10.70 0.61 4.04
CA PRO A 11 9.28 0.89 4.08
C PRO A 11 8.95 2.38 4.01
N TYR A 12 9.94 3.28 4.07
CA TYR A 12 9.75 4.72 3.97
C TYR A 12 10.38 5.33 2.70
N GLY A 13 11.28 4.62 2.02
CA GLY A 13 11.99 5.10 0.83
C GLY A 13 11.23 4.97 -0.49
N CYS A 14 10.07 4.30 -0.50
CA CYS A 14 9.21 4.22 -1.67
C CYS A 14 8.31 5.46 -1.81
N SER A 15 7.78 5.69 -3.03
CA SER A 15 6.77 6.71 -3.37
C SER A 15 5.44 6.47 -2.64
N THR A 16 5.47 6.62 -1.33
CA THR A 16 4.38 6.34 -0.40
C THR A 16 3.83 7.66 0.10
N THR A 17 2.57 7.65 0.50
CA THR A 17 1.90 8.84 1.03
C THR A 17 1.28 8.47 2.36
N ALA A 18 1.50 9.29 3.39
CA ALA A 18 0.84 9.11 4.67
C ALA A 18 -0.67 9.26 4.50
N LEU A 19 -1.44 8.44 5.21
CA LEU A 19 -2.89 8.56 5.26
C LEU A 19 -3.23 9.82 6.06
N VAL A 20 -4.14 10.64 5.53
CA VAL A 20 -4.62 11.81 6.26
C VAL A 20 -5.34 11.34 7.54
N GLY A 21 -4.95 11.88 8.69
CA GLY A 21 -5.51 11.52 9.99
C GLY A 21 -4.92 10.25 10.64
N SER A 22 -4.03 9.54 9.96
CA SER A 22 -3.28 8.39 10.50
C SER A 22 -1.86 8.40 9.94
N PRO A 23 -0.96 9.23 10.51
CA PRO A 23 0.40 9.44 9.97
C PRO A 23 1.29 8.20 10.02
N GLU A 24 0.99 7.25 10.92
CA GLU A 24 1.59 5.92 11.00
C GLU A 24 1.16 4.98 9.86
N THR A 25 0.03 5.27 9.21
CA THR A 25 -0.48 4.52 8.06
C THR A 25 -0.05 5.18 6.77
N ARG A 26 0.39 4.38 5.82
CA ARG A 26 0.87 4.83 4.51
C ARG A 26 0.20 4.05 3.40
N TRP A 27 0.15 4.64 2.22
CA TRP A 27 -0.36 3.98 1.03
C TRP A 27 0.51 4.24 -0.20
N LEU A 28 0.47 3.29 -1.13
CA LEU A 28 1.08 3.40 -2.44
C LEU A 28 0.23 2.69 -3.50
N ARG A 29 0.39 3.08 -4.77
CA ARG A 29 -0.28 2.43 -5.89
C ARG A 29 0.66 1.43 -6.58
N VAL A 30 0.18 0.20 -6.78
CA VAL A 30 0.86 -0.88 -7.50
C VAL A 30 -0.08 -1.36 -8.61
N GLY A 31 0.02 -0.73 -9.79
CA GLY A 31 -0.94 -0.96 -10.87
C GLY A 31 -2.35 -0.56 -10.46
N ASP A 32 -3.29 -1.50 -10.55
CA ASP A 32 -4.69 -1.34 -10.14
C ASP A 32 -4.93 -1.60 -8.65
N TYR A 33 -3.88 -1.89 -7.89
CA TYR A 33 -3.97 -2.09 -6.46
C TYR A 33 -3.48 -0.87 -5.69
N ARG A 34 -4.14 -0.60 -4.57
CA ARG A 34 -3.65 0.28 -3.52
C ARG A 34 -3.19 -0.59 -2.37
N VAL A 35 -1.91 -0.47 -2.04
CA VAL A 35 -1.32 -1.11 -0.88
C VAL A 35 -1.36 -0.09 0.25
N ILE A 36 -1.94 -0.48 1.38
CA ILE A 36 -1.99 0.30 2.62
C ILE A 36 -1.16 -0.47 3.64
N TYR A 37 -0.30 0.20 4.38
CA TYR A 37 0.55 -0.46 5.35
C TYR A 37 0.90 0.43 6.53
N THR A 38 1.31 -0.21 7.62
CA THR A 38 1.91 0.40 8.80
C THR A 38 3.21 -0.32 9.11
N VAL A 39 4.11 0.35 9.85
CA VAL A 39 5.30 -0.28 10.42
C VAL A 39 5.17 -0.20 11.93
N ASP A 40 5.01 -1.35 12.58
CA ASP A 40 4.86 -1.45 14.04
C ASP A 40 5.99 -2.32 14.60
N GLY A 41 6.83 -1.75 15.48
CA GLY A 41 7.96 -2.48 16.06
C GLY A 41 8.95 -3.10 15.04
N GLY A 42 9.03 -2.54 13.83
CA GLY A 42 9.83 -3.10 12.73
C GLY A 42 9.14 -4.18 11.90
N GLN A 43 7.90 -4.53 12.23
CA GLN A 43 7.06 -5.40 11.42
C GLN A 43 6.25 -4.59 10.43
N LEU A 44 6.24 -5.04 9.17
CA LEU A 44 5.48 -4.42 8.10
C LEU A 44 4.11 -5.10 8.00
N LEU A 45 3.05 -4.42 8.44
CA LEU A 45 1.68 -4.91 8.28
C LEU A 45 1.11 -4.36 6.98
N VAL A 46 0.76 -5.25 6.04
CA VAL A 46 0.33 -4.87 4.69
C VAL A 46 -1.10 -5.32 4.41
N LEU A 47 -1.95 -4.37 4.01
CA LEU A 47 -3.28 -4.59 3.45
C LEU A 47 -3.26 -4.25 1.95
N VAL A 48 -3.57 -5.23 1.09
CA VAL A 48 -3.66 -5.04 -0.35
C VAL A 48 -5.13 -4.88 -0.75
N VAL A 49 -5.47 -3.72 -1.32
CA VAL A 49 -6.82 -3.38 -1.77
C VAL A 49 -6.79 -3.26 -3.29
N HIS A 50 -7.64 -4.00 -4.01
CA HIS A 50 -7.86 -3.74 -5.44
C HIS A 50 -8.65 -2.43 -5.57
N VAL A 51 -8.19 -1.49 -6.40
CA VAL A 51 -8.88 -0.24 -6.69
C VAL A 51 -9.08 -0.09 -8.21
N GLY A 52 -10.30 -0.37 -8.65
CA GLY A 52 -10.75 -0.26 -10.04
C GLY A 52 -12.00 0.60 -10.16
N HIS A 53 -12.42 0.89 -11.39
CA HIS A 53 -13.69 1.57 -11.63
C HIS A 53 -14.84 0.75 -11.02
N ARG A 54 -15.83 1.41 -10.40
CA ARG A 54 -16.93 0.73 -9.67
C ARG A 54 -17.67 -0.33 -10.52
N SER A 55 -17.66 -0.18 -11.84
CA SER A 55 -18.31 -1.09 -12.78
C SER A 55 -17.47 -2.31 -13.16
N THR A 56 -16.16 -2.29 -12.91
CA THR A 56 -15.20 -3.34 -13.28
C THR A 56 -14.68 -4.11 -12.08
N ILE A 57 -14.71 -3.54 -10.86
CA ILE A 57 -14.13 -4.20 -9.68
C ILE A 57 -14.97 -5.38 -9.14
N TYR A 58 -16.25 -5.45 -9.50
CA TYR A 58 -17.13 -6.59 -9.18
C TYR A 58 -17.17 -7.65 -10.27
N ARG A 59 -16.39 -7.51 -11.35
CA ARG A 59 -16.35 -8.51 -12.42
C ARG A 59 -15.10 -9.36 -12.22
N ASP A 60 -15.34 -10.56 -11.71
CA ASP A 60 -14.37 -11.65 -11.60
C ASP A 60 -13.89 -12.12 -12.99
#